data_AF-A0A3M1T711-F1
#
_entry.id   AF-A0A3M1T711-F1
#
_cell.length_a   1.000
_cell.length_b   1.000
_cell.length_c   1.000
_cell.angle_alpha   90.00
_cell.angle_beta   90.00
_cell.angle_gamma   90.00
#
_symmetry.space_group_name_H-M   'P 1'
#
loop_
_entity.id
_entity.type
_entity.pdbx_description
1 polymer ?
#
loop_
_entity_poly.entity_id
_entity_poly.type
_entity_poly.pdbx_seq_one_letter_code
_entity_poly.pdbx_strand_id
1 'polypeptide(L)'
;MEMFRSFGRNWFEYGKEGQTFVIGNRSLNGNETNYMYRNLGNGRFENVAWALGTASRRDGRGTAIADFDRDGDLDIFLTNNNHVAQYFENRSAQGHWTIVQLRGKRSNSHGLGARIVLRAGGRTQVRELRAGVGYLSSPPPEAHLGLGAAERIERLEVRWPSGAVQVLEDLPVDRVLRIEEEGPHRVLE
;
A
#
# COMPACT_ATOMS: atom_id res chain seq x y z
N MET A 1 4.48 8.37 6.25
CA MET A 1 3.67 7.16 5.96
C MET A 1 2.46 7.20 6.87
N GLU A 2 1.29 7.43 6.30
CA GLU A 2 0.03 7.34 7.02
C GLU A 2 -0.34 5.86 7.17
N MET A 3 -0.93 5.50 8.30
CA MET A 3 -1.30 4.13 8.63
C MET A 3 -2.82 4.06 8.78
N PHE A 4 -3.48 3.52 7.77
CA PHE A 4 -4.88 3.13 7.88
C PHE A 4 -4.97 1.76 8.54
N ARG A 5 -5.75 1.61 9.62
CA ARG A 5 -6.02 0.32 10.24
C ARG A 5 -7.51 0.10 10.40
N SER A 6 -7.96 -1.02 9.85
CA SER A 6 -9.29 -1.59 10.04
C SER A 6 -9.09 -3.06 10.43
N PHE A 7 -8.93 -3.35 11.74
CA PHE A 7 -8.75 -4.74 12.22
C PHE A 7 -9.47 -4.98 13.54
N GLY A 8 -10.23 -6.08 13.59
CA GLY A 8 -10.89 -6.62 14.79
C GLY A 8 -9.95 -7.48 15.65
N ARG A 9 -10.23 -7.51 16.96
CA ARG A 9 -9.70 -8.52 17.87
C ARG A 9 -10.59 -9.76 17.77
N ASN A 10 -10.04 -10.90 17.36
CA ASN A 10 -10.70 -12.19 17.56
C ASN A 10 -10.24 -12.76 18.91
N TRP A 11 -11.18 -12.96 19.83
CA TRP A 11 -11.02 -13.86 20.95
C TRP A 11 -12.25 -14.77 20.99
N PHE A 12 -12.02 -16.07 21.05
CA PHE A 12 -13.02 -17.00 21.54
C PHE A 12 -12.89 -17.01 23.06
N GLU A 13 -13.91 -16.58 23.79
CA GLU A 13 -13.98 -16.77 25.23
C GLU A 13 -14.93 -17.94 25.50
N TYR A 14 -14.38 -19.10 25.89
CA TYR A 14 -15.19 -20.17 26.46
C TYR A 14 -15.59 -19.73 27.88
N GLY A 15 -16.76 -19.11 28.01
CA GLY A 15 -17.38 -18.90 29.32
C GLY A 15 -17.72 -20.24 29.98
N LYS A 16 -17.47 -20.37 31.28
CA LYS A 16 -17.68 -21.59 32.09
C LYS A 16 -19.14 -22.11 32.15
N GLU A 17 -20.09 -21.45 31.49
CA GLU A 17 -21.53 -21.74 31.61
C GLU A 17 -22.28 -21.86 30.27
N GLY A 18 -21.60 -22.09 29.14
CA GLY A 18 -22.27 -22.56 27.91
C GLY A 18 -23.31 -21.61 27.28
N GLN A 19 -23.28 -20.31 27.57
CA GLN A 19 -24.14 -19.33 26.91
C GLN A 19 -23.51 -18.86 25.58
N THR A 20 -24.15 -19.20 24.47
CA THR A 20 -23.83 -18.63 23.16
C THR A 20 -24.48 -17.24 23.03
N PHE A 21 -23.68 -16.18 23.02
CA PHE A 21 -24.16 -14.85 22.61
C PHE A 21 -24.34 -14.83 21.10
N VAL A 22 -25.59 -14.80 20.64
CA VAL A 22 -25.92 -14.66 19.20
C VAL A 22 -25.71 -13.19 18.80
N ILE A 23 -24.61 -12.89 18.11
CA ILE A 23 -24.34 -11.55 17.55
C ILE A 23 -25.04 -11.36 16.17
N GLY A 24 -26.23 -11.94 15.96
CA GLY A 24 -26.98 -11.83 14.69
C GLY A 24 -26.10 -11.95 13.42
N ASN A 25 -26.33 -11.08 12.43
CA ASN A 25 -25.51 -10.98 11.19
C ASN A 25 -24.35 -9.96 11.30
N ARG A 26 -23.90 -9.60 12.51
CA ARG A 26 -22.89 -8.54 12.73
C ARG A 26 -21.72 -9.07 13.54
N SER A 27 -20.53 -8.51 13.31
CA SER A 27 -19.39 -8.69 14.23
C SER A 27 -19.51 -7.74 15.42
N LEU A 28 -18.76 -7.98 16.51
CA LEU A 28 -18.55 -7.00 17.58
C LEU A 28 -18.08 -5.63 17.03
N ASN A 29 -17.38 -5.64 15.90
CA ASN A 29 -16.94 -4.44 15.16
C ASN A 29 -18.06 -3.65 14.48
N GLY A 30 -19.27 -4.21 14.33
CA GLY A 30 -20.38 -3.57 13.61
C GLY A 30 -20.90 -2.27 14.23
N ASN A 31 -20.30 -1.82 15.34
CA ASN A 31 -20.60 -0.58 16.04
C ASN A 31 -19.36 0.32 16.27
N GLU A 32 -18.16 -0.09 15.83
CA GLU A 32 -16.93 0.70 16.02
C GLU A 32 -16.61 1.54 14.78
N THR A 33 -16.11 2.76 14.99
CA THR A 33 -15.67 3.62 13.88
C THR A 33 -14.25 3.22 13.47
N ASN A 34 -13.95 3.14 12.17
CA ASN A 34 -12.58 2.92 11.70
C ASN A 34 -11.64 4.10 12.05
N TYR A 35 -10.34 3.83 12.01
CA TYR A 35 -9.30 4.80 12.35
C TYR A 35 -8.31 4.96 11.20
N MET A 36 -7.84 6.19 10.99
CA MET A 36 -6.78 6.52 10.05
C MET A 36 -5.77 7.38 10.80
N TYR A 37 -4.52 6.92 10.86
CA TYR A 37 -3.49 7.60 11.64
C TYR A 37 -2.48 8.31 10.75
N ARG A 38 -2.34 9.62 10.96
CA ARG A 38 -1.26 10.41 10.39
C ARG A 38 -0.04 10.32 11.30
N ASN A 39 1.11 9.95 10.73
CA ASN A 39 2.37 9.93 11.46
C ASN A 39 2.93 11.36 11.57
N LEU A 40 3.07 11.87 12.80
CA LEU A 40 3.57 13.21 13.10
C LEU A 40 5.08 13.25 13.39
N GLY A 41 5.78 12.13 13.21
CA GLY A 41 7.17 11.94 13.60
C GLY A 41 7.33 11.64 15.09
N ASN A 42 8.55 11.24 15.46
CA ASN A 42 8.94 10.96 16.86
C ASN A 42 7.99 10.00 17.60
N GLY A 43 7.49 8.98 16.90
CA GLY A 43 6.60 7.97 17.47
C GLY A 43 5.17 8.47 17.76
N ARG A 44 4.81 9.69 17.35
CA ARG A 44 3.48 10.25 17.56
C ARG A 44 2.57 10.04 16.35
N PHE A 45 1.31 9.76 16.64
CA PHE A 45 0.27 9.52 15.65
C PHE A 45 -1.01 10.24 16.05
N GLU A 46 -1.75 10.73 15.06
CA GLU A 46 -3.02 11.41 15.25
C GLU A 46 -4.10 10.70 14.43
N ASN A 47 -5.26 10.43 15.06
CA ASN A 47 -6.41 9.90 14.34
C ASN A 47 -7.06 11.02 13.52
N VAL A 48 -6.97 10.92 12.20
CA VAL A 48 -7.47 11.90 11.23
C VAL A 48 -8.69 11.41 10.46
N ALA A 49 -9.26 10.24 10.79
CA ALA A 49 -10.36 9.63 10.02
C ALA A 49 -11.57 10.57 9.85
N TRP A 50 -11.97 11.27 10.91
CA TRP A 50 -13.07 12.24 10.86
C TRP A 50 -12.69 13.48 10.06
N ALA A 51 -11.48 14.01 10.26
CA ALA A 51 -11.00 15.20 9.57
C ALA A 51 -10.89 15.00 8.05
N LEU A 52 -10.56 13.78 7.62
CA LEU A 52 -10.45 13.40 6.22
C LEU A 52 -11.74 12.81 5.64
N GLY A 53 -12.83 12.76 6.40
CA GLY A 53 -14.12 12.22 5.94
C GLY A 53 -14.11 10.71 5.67
N THR A 54 -13.10 9.97 6.14
CA THR A 54 -12.97 8.51 5.98
C THR A 54 -13.55 7.71 7.15
N ALA A 55 -14.06 8.40 8.18
CA ALA A 55 -14.73 7.78 9.31
C ALA A 55 -16.06 7.11 8.91
N SER A 56 -16.22 5.86 9.31
CA SER A 56 -17.30 4.95 8.97
C SER A 56 -17.53 3.99 10.13
N ARG A 57 -18.79 3.78 10.51
CA ARG A 57 -19.20 2.74 11.47
C ARG A 57 -19.58 1.41 10.82
N ARG A 58 -19.27 1.27 9.52
CA ARG A 58 -19.55 0.03 8.80
C ARG A 58 -18.55 -1.04 9.22
N ASP A 59 -18.98 -2.29 9.09
CA ASP A 59 -18.19 -3.46 9.48
C ASP A 59 -17.09 -3.76 8.45
N GLY A 60 -16.06 -2.90 8.41
CA GLY A 60 -14.95 -2.97 7.47
C GLY A 60 -14.18 -4.29 7.56
N ARG A 61 -13.80 -4.84 6.39
CA ARG A 61 -13.12 -6.14 6.27
C ARG A 61 -11.85 -6.06 5.45
N GLY A 62 -11.97 -5.66 4.19
CA GLY A 62 -10.84 -5.51 3.29
C GLY A 62 -10.51 -4.06 3.06
N THR A 63 -9.22 -3.73 3.08
CA THR A 63 -8.73 -2.40 2.68
C THR A 63 -7.60 -2.55 1.67
N ALA A 64 -7.75 -1.89 0.52
CA ALA A 64 -6.70 -1.73 -0.46
C ALA A 64 -6.39 -0.24 -0.60
N ILE A 65 -5.10 0.10 -0.60
CA ILE A 65 -4.59 1.46 -0.82
C ILE A 65 -3.75 1.40 -2.08
N ALA A 66 -4.13 2.18 -3.07
CA ALA A 66 -3.48 2.29 -4.36
C ALA A 66 -3.91 3.60 -5.01
N ASP A 67 -3.15 4.04 -6.00
CA ASP A 67 -3.52 5.12 -6.90
C ASP A 67 -4.36 4.48 -8.03
N PHE A 68 -5.68 4.49 -7.88
CA PHE A 68 -6.57 3.72 -8.75
C PHE A 68 -6.85 4.43 -10.08
N ASP A 69 -6.90 5.75 -10.08
CA ASP A 69 -7.17 6.58 -11.27
C ASP A 69 -5.91 7.11 -11.97
N ARG A 70 -4.73 6.89 -11.38
CA ARG A 70 -3.40 7.20 -11.93
C ARG A 70 -3.10 8.69 -11.97
N ASP A 71 -3.59 9.44 -11.00
CA ASP A 71 -3.37 10.88 -10.88
C ASP A 71 -2.19 11.26 -9.97
N GLY A 72 -1.66 10.29 -9.22
CA GLY A 72 -0.46 10.41 -8.39
C GLY A 72 -0.69 10.42 -6.89
N ASP A 73 -1.94 10.52 -6.43
CA ASP A 73 -2.25 10.39 -5.02
C ASP A 73 -2.85 9.00 -4.69
N LEU A 74 -2.79 8.63 -3.40
CA LEU A 74 -3.21 7.30 -2.96
C LEU A 74 -4.67 7.36 -2.47
N ASP A 75 -5.49 6.53 -3.07
CA ASP A 75 -6.89 6.31 -2.71
C ASP A 75 -7.06 5.15 -1.71
N ILE A 76 -8.29 5.02 -1.21
CA ILE A 76 -8.68 3.92 -0.33
C ILE A 76 -9.92 3.22 -0.87
N PHE A 77 -9.83 1.91 -1.07
CA PHE A 77 -10.98 1.04 -1.31
C PHE A 77 -11.22 0.14 -0.09
N LEU A 78 -12.41 0.25 0.51
CA LEU A 78 -12.82 -0.46 1.71
C LEU A 78 -14.02 -1.36 1.42
N THR A 79 -13.90 -2.67 1.69
CA THR A 79 -15.03 -3.59 1.66
C THR A 79 -15.62 -3.75 3.05
N ASN A 80 -16.95 -3.91 3.10
CA ASN A 80 -17.70 -4.03 4.33
C ASN A 80 -18.44 -5.37 4.36
N ASN A 81 -18.53 -5.98 5.53
CA ASN A 81 -19.34 -7.16 5.74
C ASN A 81 -20.84 -6.79 5.65
N ASN A 82 -21.61 -7.51 4.83
CA ASN A 82 -23.05 -7.27 4.62
C ASN A 82 -23.41 -5.80 4.30
N HIS A 83 -22.52 -5.08 3.63
CA HIS A 83 -22.77 -3.69 3.20
C HIS A 83 -21.99 -3.38 1.92
N VAL A 84 -22.42 -2.35 1.17
CA VAL A 84 -21.69 -1.87 0.00
C VAL A 84 -20.25 -1.45 0.35
N ALA A 85 -19.34 -1.65 -0.60
CA ALA A 85 -17.98 -1.13 -0.54
C ALA A 85 -17.95 0.40 -0.57
N GLN A 86 -16.85 0.97 -0.12
CA GLN A 86 -16.60 2.40 -0.09
C GLN A 86 -15.30 2.70 -0.86
N TYR A 87 -15.34 3.74 -1.69
CA TYR A 87 -14.19 4.30 -2.36
C TYR A 87 -13.98 5.72 -1.83
N PHE A 88 -12.76 6.01 -1.39
CA PHE A 88 -12.36 7.32 -0.94
C PHE A 88 -11.25 7.80 -1.88
N GLU A 89 -11.63 8.70 -2.77
CA GLU A 89 -10.73 9.41 -3.68
C GLU A 89 -9.90 10.41 -2.88
N ASN A 90 -8.59 10.35 -3.02
CA ASN A 90 -7.74 11.41 -2.54
C ASN A 90 -7.68 12.52 -3.60
N ARG A 91 -7.58 13.78 -3.14
CA ARG A 91 -7.58 14.96 -4.02
C ARG A 91 -6.52 15.96 -3.59
N SER A 92 -5.48 15.45 -2.95
CA SER A 92 -4.46 16.29 -2.31
C SER A 92 -3.17 16.36 -3.11
N ALA A 93 -3.13 15.76 -4.31
CA ALA A 93 -1.94 15.69 -5.17
C ALA A 93 -1.15 17.01 -5.23
N GLN A 94 -0.04 17.03 -4.50
CA GLN A 94 0.98 18.08 -4.53
C GLN A 94 2.34 17.41 -4.70
N GLY A 95 3.10 17.88 -5.69
CA GLY A 95 4.40 17.33 -6.04
C GLY A 95 4.34 16.12 -6.97
N HIS A 96 5.52 15.67 -7.37
CA HIS A 96 5.73 14.63 -8.33
C HIS A 96 5.61 13.23 -7.72
N TRP A 97 5.34 12.24 -8.57
CA TRP A 97 5.14 10.86 -8.15
C TRP A 97 5.69 9.86 -9.17
N THR A 98 5.79 8.60 -8.77
CA THR A 98 5.92 7.49 -9.71
C THR A 98 5.33 6.21 -9.14
N ILE A 99 4.87 5.34 -10.02
CA ILE A 99 4.52 3.96 -9.69
C ILE A 99 5.45 3.03 -10.45
N VAL A 100 6.12 2.12 -9.75
CA VAL A 100 6.98 1.11 -10.36
C VAL A 100 6.22 -0.21 -10.45
N GLN A 101 6.01 -0.70 -11.67
CA GLN A 101 5.45 -2.01 -11.98
C GLN A 101 6.56 -2.90 -12.54
N LEU A 102 6.71 -4.09 -11.97
CA LEU A 102 7.74 -5.05 -12.38
C LEU A 102 7.16 -6.20 -13.19
N ARG A 103 7.92 -6.67 -14.18
CA ARG A 103 7.64 -7.89 -14.95
C ARG A 103 8.84 -8.82 -14.90
N GLY A 104 8.74 -9.88 -14.12
CA GLY A 104 9.77 -10.91 -14.05
C GLY A 104 9.78 -11.81 -15.29
N LYS A 105 10.97 -12.20 -15.74
CA LYS A 105 11.22 -13.21 -16.78
C LYS A 105 11.79 -14.50 -16.18
N ARG A 106 12.76 -14.36 -15.29
CA ARG A 106 13.37 -15.46 -14.52
C ARG A 106 12.71 -15.58 -13.14
N SER A 107 12.44 -14.43 -12.54
CA SER A 107 11.61 -14.29 -11.35
C SER A 107 10.12 -14.50 -11.68
N ASN A 108 9.25 -14.50 -10.67
CA ASN A 108 7.81 -14.55 -10.90
C ASN A 108 7.33 -13.34 -11.73
N SER A 109 6.25 -13.54 -12.49
CA SER A 109 5.74 -12.59 -13.51
C SER A 109 5.37 -11.19 -13.01
N HIS A 110 5.27 -11.00 -11.69
CA HIS A 110 4.93 -9.73 -11.04
C HIS A 110 6.08 -9.16 -10.20
N GLY A 111 7.26 -9.79 -10.21
CA GLY A 111 8.41 -9.34 -9.42
C GLY A 111 8.17 -9.36 -7.91
N LEU A 112 7.26 -10.19 -7.41
CA LEU A 112 6.98 -10.32 -5.98
C LEU A 112 8.25 -10.73 -5.23
N GLY A 113 8.55 -10.04 -4.12
CA GLY A 113 9.79 -10.20 -3.37
C GLY A 113 10.95 -9.33 -3.88
N ALA A 114 10.80 -8.64 -5.02
CA ALA A 114 11.82 -7.69 -5.47
C ALA A 114 11.92 -6.49 -4.50
N ARG A 115 13.15 -6.01 -4.31
CA ARG A 115 13.45 -4.80 -3.54
C ARG A 115 13.80 -3.67 -4.50
N ILE A 116 13.05 -2.57 -4.40
CA ILE A 116 13.21 -1.35 -5.18
C ILE A 116 13.85 -0.30 -4.28
N VAL A 117 14.98 0.27 -4.71
CA VAL A 117 15.64 1.40 -4.05
C VAL A 117 15.64 2.56 -5.03
N LEU A 118 14.94 3.64 -4.69
CA LEU A 118 14.79 4.83 -5.52
C LEU A 118 15.45 6.03 -4.84
N ARG A 119 16.23 6.80 -5.59
CA ARG A 119 16.80 8.09 -5.18
C ARG A 119 16.29 9.22 -6.07
N ALA A 120 15.74 10.25 -5.44
CA ALA A 120 15.26 11.46 -6.10
C ALA A 120 15.22 12.63 -5.11
N GLY A 121 15.63 13.81 -5.55
CA GLY A 121 15.55 15.04 -4.75
C GLY A 121 16.29 14.93 -3.40
N GLY A 122 17.44 14.26 -3.40
CA GLY A 122 18.23 14.04 -2.18
C GLY A 122 17.61 13.05 -1.17
N ARG A 123 16.51 12.37 -1.51
CA ARG A 123 15.88 11.35 -0.66
C ARG A 123 16.07 9.96 -1.25
N THR A 124 16.20 8.97 -0.38
CA THR A 124 16.20 7.55 -0.76
C THR A 124 14.97 6.87 -0.15
N GLN A 125 14.22 6.17 -0.99
CA GLN A 125 13.08 5.37 -0.59
C GLN A 125 13.30 3.92 -0.96
N VAL A 126 12.82 3.03 -0.09
CA VAL A 126 12.86 1.59 -0.33
C VAL A 126 11.43 1.05 -0.33
N ARG A 127 11.13 0.18 -1.28
CA ARG A 127 9.90 -0.61 -1.34
C ARG A 127 10.25 -2.06 -1.64
N GLU A 128 9.46 -2.97 -1.09
CA GLU A 128 9.50 -4.38 -1.46
C GLU A 128 8.14 -4.72 -2.06
N LEU A 129 8.12 -5.32 -3.26
CA LEU A 129 6.87 -5.77 -3.85
C LEU A 129 6.35 -6.99 -3.11
N ARG A 130 5.09 -6.92 -2.71
CA ARG A 130 4.42 -7.95 -1.91
C ARG A 130 3.05 -8.23 -2.53
N ALA A 131 2.55 -9.43 -2.27
CA ALA A 131 1.17 -9.81 -2.55
C ALA A 131 0.50 -10.23 -1.24
N GLY A 132 -0.84 -10.19 -1.20
CA GLY A 132 -1.61 -10.58 -0.03
C GLY A 132 -1.41 -9.63 1.15
N VAL A 133 -1.30 -8.33 0.89
CA VAL A 133 -1.19 -7.32 1.95
C VAL A 133 -2.59 -6.85 2.35
N GLY A 134 -2.95 -7.10 3.61
CA GLY A 134 -4.28 -6.80 4.15
C GLY A 134 -5.08 -8.06 4.47
N TYR A 135 -6.21 -7.89 5.14
CA TYR A 135 -7.13 -8.98 5.45
C TYR A 135 -8.28 -8.95 4.46
N LEU A 136 -8.54 -10.06 3.75
CA LEU A 136 -9.56 -10.14 2.69
C LEU A 136 -9.40 -9.07 1.59
N SER A 137 -8.18 -8.57 1.39
CA SER A 137 -7.82 -7.60 0.35
C SER A 137 -6.36 -7.76 -0.06
N SER A 138 -6.05 -7.27 -1.25
CA SER A 138 -4.67 -6.97 -1.65
C SER A 138 -4.73 -5.84 -2.70
N PRO A 139 -3.96 -4.75 -2.55
CA PRO A 139 -3.71 -3.82 -3.63
C PRO A 139 -2.90 -4.50 -4.76
N PRO A 140 -2.82 -3.87 -5.95
CA PRO A 140 -1.93 -4.31 -7.01
C PRO A 140 -0.47 -4.41 -6.52
N PRO A 141 0.32 -5.38 -7.01
CA PRO A 141 1.72 -5.55 -6.62
C PRO A 141 2.60 -4.51 -7.34
N GLU A 142 2.44 -3.25 -6.98
CA GLU A 142 3.18 -2.11 -7.52
C GLU A 142 3.73 -1.23 -6.40
N ALA A 143 4.79 -0.48 -6.68
CA ALA A 143 5.41 0.40 -5.70
C ALA A 143 5.10 1.86 -6.02
N HIS A 144 4.20 2.47 -5.25
CA HIS A 144 3.95 3.91 -5.29
C HIS A 144 4.99 4.67 -4.45
N LEU A 145 5.57 5.70 -5.05
CA LEU A 145 6.56 6.57 -4.42
C LEU A 145 6.24 8.04 -4.74
N GLY A 146 5.92 8.82 -3.70
CA GLY A 146 5.89 10.28 -3.80
C GLY A 146 7.31 10.86 -3.87
N LEU A 147 7.57 11.73 -4.84
CA LEU A 147 8.87 12.32 -5.15
C LEU A 147 8.99 13.78 -4.68
N GLY A 148 7.89 14.42 -4.28
CA GLY A 148 7.88 15.81 -3.82
C GLY A 148 8.24 16.76 -4.95
N ALA A 149 9.13 17.73 -4.73
CA ALA A 149 9.54 18.68 -5.77
C ALA A 149 10.62 18.13 -6.74
N ALA A 150 10.94 16.84 -6.69
CA ALA A 150 11.95 16.27 -7.59
C ALA A 150 11.40 16.11 -9.00
N GLU A 151 12.01 16.77 -9.98
CA GLU A 151 11.59 16.73 -11.39
C GLU A 151 12.11 15.51 -12.16
N ARG A 152 12.98 14.71 -11.52
CA ARG A 152 13.55 13.46 -12.08
C ARG A 152 13.92 12.46 -10.99
N ILE A 153 13.90 11.20 -11.35
CA ILE A 153 14.44 10.11 -10.54
C ILE A 153 15.90 9.94 -10.92
N GLU A 154 16.79 10.26 -9.98
CA GLU A 154 18.24 10.20 -10.20
C GLU A 154 18.71 8.76 -10.45
N ARG A 155 18.20 7.82 -9.64
CA ARG A 155 18.57 6.40 -9.71
C ARG A 155 17.46 5.51 -9.16
N LEU A 156 17.19 4.41 -9.87
CA LEU A 156 16.30 3.34 -9.45
C LEU A 156 17.02 2.00 -9.59
N GLU A 157 17.14 1.28 -8.49
CA GLU A 157 17.71 -0.06 -8.44
C GLU A 157 16.64 -1.09 -8.11
N VAL A 158 16.56 -2.15 -8.91
CA VAL A 158 15.71 -3.31 -8.66
C VAL A 158 16.60 -4.50 -8.35
N ARG A 159 16.46 -5.05 -7.15
CA ARG A 159 17.01 -6.36 -6.78
C ARG A 159 15.91 -7.40 -6.93
N TRP A 160 16.07 -8.25 -7.93
CA TRP A 160 15.08 -9.27 -8.30
C TRP A 160 15.20 -10.51 -7.40
N PRO A 161 14.10 -11.26 -7.20
CA PRO A 161 14.13 -12.56 -6.51
C PRO A 161 15.10 -13.57 -7.12
N SER A 162 15.37 -13.49 -8.42
CA SER A 162 16.39 -14.29 -9.11
C SER A 162 17.83 -14.00 -8.68
N GLY A 163 18.06 -12.95 -7.87
CA GLY A 163 19.38 -12.44 -7.49
C GLY A 163 19.93 -11.39 -8.47
N ALA A 164 19.28 -11.16 -9.60
CA ALA A 164 19.69 -10.11 -10.54
C ALA A 164 19.54 -8.71 -9.93
N VAL A 165 20.45 -7.81 -10.29
CA VAL A 165 20.37 -6.40 -9.92
C VAL A 165 20.35 -5.58 -11.20
N GLN A 166 19.34 -4.73 -11.34
CA GLN A 166 19.16 -3.83 -12.49
C GLN A 166 19.14 -2.39 -11.97
N VAL A 167 19.89 -1.52 -12.64
CA VAL A 167 20.03 -0.12 -12.28
C VAL A 167 19.61 0.73 -13.47
N LEU A 168 18.74 1.68 -13.21
CA LEU A 168 18.24 2.66 -14.17
C LEU A 168 18.50 4.05 -13.61
N GLU A 169 18.86 5.00 -14.45
CA GLU A 169 19.21 6.37 -14.07
C GLU A 169 18.45 7.37 -14.93
N ASP A 170 18.32 8.60 -14.42
CA ASP A 170 17.68 9.72 -15.11
C ASP A 170 16.28 9.41 -15.66
N LEU A 171 15.43 8.85 -14.81
CA LEU A 171 14.06 8.45 -15.20
C LEU A 171 13.06 9.60 -15.00
N PRO A 172 12.03 9.68 -15.85
CA PRO A 172 10.98 10.70 -15.74
C PRO A 172 10.08 10.47 -14.50
N VAL A 173 9.43 11.54 -14.07
CA VAL A 173 8.40 11.54 -13.01
C VAL A 173 6.98 11.55 -13.58
N ASP A 174 5.97 11.54 -12.70
CA ASP A 174 4.54 11.66 -12.95
C ASP A 174 3.97 10.59 -13.86
N ARG A 175 4.46 9.36 -13.68
CA ARG A 175 4.02 8.21 -14.47
C ARG A 175 4.29 6.87 -13.83
N VAL A 176 3.65 5.88 -14.44
CA VAL A 176 3.93 4.47 -14.20
C VAL A 176 5.16 4.04 -15.01
N LEU A 177 6.21 3.62 -14.29
CA LEU A 177 7.40 3.00 -14.85
C LEU A 177 7.19 1.48 -14.89
N ARG A 178 7.22 0.91 -16.09
CA ARG A 178 7.16 -0.54 -16.28
C ARG A 178 8.56 -1.06 -16.54
N ILE A 179 9.08 -1.86 -15.62
CA ILE A 179 10.44 -2.41 -15.69
C ILE A 179 10.33 -3.93 -15.87
N GLU A 180 10.93 -4.40 -16.95
CA GLU A 180 11.03 -5.83 -17.24
C GLU A 180 12.38 -6.35 -16.73
N GLU A 181 12.38 -7.53 -16.14
CA GLU A 181 13.58 -8.17 -15.62
C GLU A 181 14.54 -8.50 -16.76
N GLU A 182 15.71 -7.89 -16.69
CA GLU A 182 16.79 -8.18 -17.62
C GLU A 182 17.65 -9.37 -17.15
N GLY A 183 18.31 -10.01 -18.12
CA GLY A 183 19.38 -10.97 -17.84
C GLY A 183 20.49 -10.32 -17.01
N PRO A 184 21.41 -11.09 -16.40
CA PRO A 184 22.50 -10.49 -15.65
C PRO A 184 23.30 -9.59 -16.60
N HIS A 185 23.46 -8.31 -16.28
CA HIS A 185 24.53 -7.51 -16.87
C HIS A 185 25.83 -8.21 -16.47
N ARG A 186 26.49 -8.88 -17.43
CA ARG A 186 27.92 -9.13 -17.30
C ARG A 186 28.56 -7.75 -17.23
N VAL A 187 29.01 -7.35 -16.05
CA VAL A 187 30.08 -6.35 -15.98
C VAL A 187 31.26 -7.04 -16.68
N LEU A 188 31.61 -6.55 -17.87
CA LEU A 188 32.89 -6.88 -18.46
C LEU A 188 33.93 -6.15 -17.60
N GLU A 189 34.60 -6.89 -16.73
CA GLU A 189 35.95 -6.58 -16.26
C GLU A 189 36.87 -7.71 -16.73
#